data_AF-A0A5S5BZ10-F1
#
_entry.id   AF-A0A5S5BZ10-F1
#
_cell.length_a   1.000
_cell.length_b   1.000
_cell.length_c   1.000
_cell.angle_alpha   90.00
_cell.angle_beta   90.00
_cell.angle_gamma   90.00
#
_symmetry.space_group_name_H-M   'P 1'
#
loop_
_entity.id
_entity.type
_entity.pdbx_description
1 polymer ?
#
loop_
_entity_poly.entity_id
_entity_poly.type
_entity_poly.pdbx_seq_one_letter_code
_entity_poly.pdbx_strand_id
1 'polypeptide(L)' 'MGMNKNTVLAWATFIMILVGLALIALGAFRYRDVSGYGFAAVGVGFFAIAWVFNALKGRV' A
#
# COMPACT_ATOMS: atom_id res chain seq x y z
N MET A 1 6.86 15.54 20.39
CA MET A 1 7.10 14.08 20.43
C MET A 1 7.35 13.62 18.99
N GLY A 2 8.61 13.63 18.55
CA GLY A 2 8.98 13.25 17.18
C GLY A 2 8.79 11.75 16.98
N MET A 3 8.15 11.36 15.88
CA MET A 3 7.84 9.97 15.60
C MET A 3 9.13 9.16 15.40
N ASN A 4 9.28 8.06 16.16
CA ASN A 4 10.45 7.20 16.05
C ASN A 4 10.48 6.53 14.66
N LYS A 5 11.67 6.27 14.10
CA LYS A 5 11.81 5.82 12.70
C LYS A 5 10.98 4.57 12.41
N ASN A 6 10.99 3.60 13.33
CA ASN A 6 10.20 2.37 13.23
C ASN A 6 8.69 2.61 13.28
N THR A 7 8.24 3.68 13.95
CA THR A 7 6.84 4.11 13.99
C THR A 7 6.42 4.73 12.66
N VAL A 8 7.31 5.53 12.03
CA VAL A 8 7.09 6.06 10.67
C VAL A 8 6.96 4.93 9.65
N LEU A 9 7.86 3.95 9.70
CA LEU A 9 7.83 2.76 8.84
C LEU A 9 6.52 1.97 9.02
N ALA A 10 6.05 1.81 10.26
CA ALA A 10 4.78 1.14 10.54
C ALA A 10 3.57 1.90 9.98
N TRP A 11 3.50 3.22 10.17
CA TRP A 11 2.43 4.06 9.62
C TRP A 11 2.46 4.10 8.08
N ALA A 12 3.64 4.14 7.47
CA ALA A 12 3.79 4.08 6.02
C ALA A 12 3.26 2.75 5.46
N THR A 13 3.57 1.63 6.12
CA THR A 13 3.06 0.29 5.76
C THR A 13 1.52 0.26 5.84
N PHE A 14 0.95 0.81 6.92
CA PHE A 14 -0.50 0.86 7.13
C PHE A 14 -1.23 1.69 6.07
N ILE A 15 -0.74 2.89 5.78
CA ILE A 15 -1.33 3.78 4.77
C ILE A 15 -1.31 3.13 3.38
N MET A 16 -0.23 2.44 3.01
CA MET A 16 -0.13 1.79 1.71
C MET A 16 -1.08 0.62 1.52
N ILE A 17 -1.32 -0.18 2.56
CA ILE A 17 -2.33 -1.25 2.51
C ILE A 17 -3.73 -0.63 2.31
N LEU A 18 -4.03 0.45 3.02
CA LEU A 18 -5.31 1.15 2.93
C LEU A 18 -5.53 1.74 1.53
N VAL A 19 -4.51 2.37 0.94
CA VAL A 19 -4.56 2.92 -0.43
C VAL A 19 -4.69 1.79 -1.47
N GLY A 20 -3.96 0.69 -1.32
CA GLY A 20 -4.08 -0.47 -2.21
C GLY A 20 -5.50 -1.06 -2.21
N LEU A 21 -6.13 -1.19 -1.04
CA LEU A 21 -7.52 -1.63 -0.91
C LEU A 21 -8.51 -0.64 -1.52
N ALA A 22 -8.30 0.67 -1.33
CA ALA A 22 -9.16 1.70 -1.91
C ALA A 22 -9.10 1.70 -3.45
N LEU A 23 -7.92 1.46 -4.02
CA LEU A 23 -7.72 1.37 -5.47
C LEU A 23 -8.34 0.11 -6.06
N ILE A 24 -8.21 -1.05 -5.39
CA ILE A 24 -8.89 -2.29 -5.78
C ILE A 24 -10.42 -2.11 -5.72
N ALA A 25 -10.93 -1.47 -4.66
CA ALA A 25 -12.35 -1.16 -4.53
C ALA A 25 -12.85 -0.24 -5.66
N LEU A 26 -12.09 0.80 -6.01
CA LEU A 26 -12.40 1.68 -7.15
C LEU A 26 -12.42 0.92 -8.49
N GLY A 27 -11.46 0.02 -8.72
CA GLY A 27 -11.42 -0.85 -9.89
C GLY A 27 -12.63 -1.80 -9.97
N ALA A 28 -13.02 -2.39 -8.84
CA ALA A 28 -14.15 -3.32 -8.75
C ALA A 28 -15.52 -2.64 -8.94
N PHE A 29 -15.70 -1.41 -8.43
CA PHE A 29 -16.98 -0.71 -8.48
C PHE A 29 -17.19 0.19 -9.70
N ARG A 30 -16.12 0.74 -10.32
CA ARG A 30 -16.27 1.81 -11.33
C ARG A 30 -15.78 1.46 -12.73
N TYR A 31 -14.93 0.45 -12.94
CA TYR A 31 -14.28 0.20 -14.24
C TYR A 31 -14.16 -1.29 -14.60
N ARG A 32 -15.29 -1.97 -14.71
CA ARG A 32 -15.36 -3.41 -14.98
C ARG A 32 -14.77 -3.86 -16.34
N ASP A 33 -14.62 -2.95 -17.32
CA ASP A 33 -14.19 -3.31 -18.68
C ASP A 33 -12.75 -2.89 -19.08
N VAL A 34 -12.12 -1.91 -18.42
CA VAL A 34 -10.80 -1.38 -18.87
C VAL A 34 -9.77 -1.21 -17.75
N SER A 35 -10.17 -0.80 -16.54
CA SER A 35 -9.20 -0.41 -15.51
C SER A 35 -8.94 -1.46 -14.43
N GLY A 36 -9.65 -2.60 -14.44
CA GLY A 36 -9.50 -3.66 -13.42
C GLY A 36 -8.06 -4.18 -13.28
N TYR A 37 -7.36 -4.41 -14.40
CA TYR A 37 -5.97 -4.87 -14.38
C TYR A 37 -4.98 -3.79 -13.90
N GLY A 38 -5.21 -2.52 -14.26
CA GLY A 38 -4.37 -1.40 -13.83
C GLY A 38 -4.49 -1.11 -12.33
N PHE A 39 -5.72 -1.06 -11.80
CA PHE A 39 -5.95 -0.87 -10.37
C PHE A 39 -5.48 -2.07 -9.54
N ALA A 40 -5.59 -3.30 -10.05
CA ALA A 40 -5.02 -4.48 -9.41
C ALA A 40 -3.49 -4.44 -9.35
N ALA A 41 -2.82 -4.07 -10.46
CA ALA A 41 -1.36 -3.95 -10.50
C ALA A 41 -0.82 -2.88 -9.54
N VAL A 42 -1.52 -1.75 -9.41
CA VAL A 42 -1.15 -0.70 -8.45
C VAL A 42 -1.36 -1.18 -7.01
N GLY A 43 -2.46 -1.89 -6.72
CA GLY A 43 -2.68 -2.51 -5.40
C GLY A 43 -1.57 -3.48 -5.01
N VAL A 44 -1.13 -4.34 -5.94
CA VAL A 44 0.03 -5.23 -5.74
C VAL A 44 1.32 -4.44 -5.54
N GLY A 45 1.51 -3.34 -6.27
CA GLY A 45 2.63 -2.42 -6.07
C GLY A 45 2.70 -1.84 -4.66
N PHE A 46 1.56 -1.43 -4.09
CA PHE A 46 1.50 -0.95 -2.71
C PHE A 46 1.80 -2.04 -1.67
N PHE A 47 1.39 -3.28 -1.92
CA PHE A 47 1.77 -4.44 -1.09
C PHE A 47 3.28 -4.72 -1.14
N ALA A 48 3.92 -4.58 -2.31
CA ALA A 48 5.36 -4.74 -2.46
C ALA A 48 6.14 -3.69 -1.66
N ILE A 49 5.71 -2.43 -1.67
CA ILE A 49 6.35 -1.36 -0.88
C ILE A 49 6.09 -1.58 0.62
N ALA A 50 4.91 -2.08 0.99
CA ALA A 50 4.59 -2.42 2.39
C ALA A 50 5.52 -3.53 2.91
N TRP A 51 5.82 -4.54 2.08
CA TRP A 51 6.79 -5.57 2.41
C TRP A 51 8.21 -4.99 2.59
N VAL A 52 8.64 -4.07 1.73
CA VAL A 52 9.95 -3.40 1.86
C VAL A 52 10.03 -2.60 3.17
N PHE A 53 9.02 -1.80 3.51
CA PHE A 53 9.02 -1.07 4.78
C PHE A 53 9.00 -1.98 6.00
N ASN A 54 8.26 -3.10 5.94
CA ASN A 54 8.31 -4.08 7.00
C ASN A 54 9.68 -4.77 7.10
N ALA A 55 10.34 -5.05 5.97
CA ALA A 55 11.69 -5.64 5.94
C ALA A 55 12.78 -4.67 6.45
N LEU A 56 12.59 -3.36 6.25
CA LEU A 56 13.50 -2.32 6.76
C LEU A 56 13.26 -2.02 8.24
N LYS A 57 12.08 -2.36 8.80
CA LYS A 57 11.77 -2.13 10.21
C LYS A 57 12.76 -2.88 11.12
N GLY A 58 13.59 -2.12 11.85
CA GLY A 58 14.59 -2.66 12.77
C GLY A 58 15.97 -2.90 12.15
N ARG A 59 16.14 -2.62 10.84
CA ARG A 59 17.44 -2.63 10.15
C ARG A 59 17.97 -1.21 9.88
N VAL A 60 17.15 -0.19 10.06
CA VAL A 60 17.46 1.25 9.90
C VAL A 60 16.96 2.08 11.08
#